data_AF-A0A8J6SY56-F1
#
_entry.id   AF-A0A8J6SY56-F1
#
_cell.length_a   1.000
_cell.length_b   1.000
_cell.length_c   1.000
_cell.angle_alpha   90.00
_cell.angle_beta   90.00
_cell.angle_gamma   90.00
#
_symmetry.space_group_name_H-M   'P 1'
#
loop_
_entity.id
_entity.type
_entity.pdbx_description
1 polymer ?
#
loop_
_entity_poly.entity_id
_entity_poly.type
_entity_poly.pdbx_seq_one_letter_code
_entity_poly.pdbx_strand_id
1 'polypeptide(L)'
;MNPDQLDSDNERVKSLFVDQYEHLESGLKVKLREMELYLLNENDFGIKPEEFNPTKHEHAIPKFEMARIYILVCALTGDKLGFSPSDRGADPVYDIYERAYQKLVHTERDRSLFLGIARVGQDSGFLTEAQKNATH
;
A
#
# COMPACT_ATOMS: atom_id res chain seq x y z
N MET A 1 0.06 3.32 -40.99
CA MET A 1 -0.09 2.70 -39.66
C MET A 1 -1.33 3.28 -39.03
N ASN A 2 -2.28 2.45 -38.62
CA ASN A 2 -3.50 2.91 -37.93
C ASN A 2 -3.15 3.29 -36.49
N PRO A 3 -3.59 4.45 -35.98
CA PRO A 3 -3.38 4.84 -34.59
C PRO A 3 -4.07 3.88 -33.58
N ASP A 4 -5.10 3.16 -34.02
CA ASP A 4 -5.87 2.23 -33.18
C ASP A 4 -5.11 0.94 -32.77
N GLN A 5 -3.94 0.66 -33.35
CA GLN A 5 -3.12 -0.51 -32.98
C GLN A 5 -2.07 -0.21 -31.89
N LEU A 6 -1.91 1.04 -31.48
CA LEU A 6 -0.97 1.42 -30.41
C LEU A 6 -1.60 1.31 -29.01
N ASP A 7 -2.93 1.27 -28.91
CA ASP A 7 -3.63 1.18 -27.62
C ASP A 7 -3.84 -0.28 -27.15
N SER A 8 -3.86 -1.27 -28.07
CA SER A 8 -4.08 -2.67 -27.70
C SER A 8 -2.88 -3.35 -27.03
N ASP A 9 -1.67 -2.85 -27.25
CA ASP A 9 -0.44 -3.42 -26.67
C ASP A 9 -0.10 -2.85 -25.28
N ASN A 10 -0.87 -1.85 -24.80
CA ASN A 10 -0.61 -1.14 -23.55
C ASN A 10 -1.47 -1.58 -22.36
N GLU A 11 -2.47 -2.46 -22.52
CA GLU A 11 -3.26 -2.99 -21.40
C GLU A 11 -2.62 -4.23 -20.74
N ARG A 12 -1.30 -4.23 -20.53
CA ARG A 12 -0.59 -5.35 -19.85
C ARG A 12 -0.86 -5.44 -18.35
N VAL A 13 -1.62 -4.52 -17.79
CA VAL A 13 -1.97 -4.45 -16.37
C VAL A 13 -3.44 -4.10 -16.23
N LYS A 14 -4.20 -4.89 -15.48
CA LYS A 14 -5.57 -4.54 -15.06
C LYS A 14 -5.60 -4.30 -13.56
N SER A 15 -6.20 -3.18 -13.13
CA SER A 15 -6.37 -2.91 -11.71
C SER A 15 -7.63 -3.58 -11.18
N LEU A 16 -7.53 -4.11 -9.96
CA LEU A 16 -8.64 -4.65 -9.21
C LEU A 16 -8.73 -3.93 -7.87
N PHE A 17 -9.88 -3.33 -7.59
CA PHE A 17 -10.14 -2.67 -6.31
C PHE A 17 -10.86 -3.62 -5.36
N VAL A 18 -10.36 -3.72 -4.13
CA VAL A 18 -10.94 -4.57 -3.08
C VAL A 18 -11.20 -3.72 -1.84
N ASP A 19 -12.47 -3.59 -1.46
CA ASP A 19 -12.92 -2.77 -0.32
C ASP A 19 -12.24 -3.16 0.99
N GLN A 20 -12.11 -4.47 1.21
CA GLN A 20 -11.45 -5.02 2.37
C GLN A 20 -10.66 -6.26 2.00
N TYR A 21 -9.37 -6.22 2.30
CA TYR A 21 -8.42 -7.28 2.06
C TYR A 21 -7.83 -7.75 3.39
N GLU A 22 -7.62 -9.05 3.49
CA GLU A 22 -6.96 -9.66 4.63
C GLU A 22 -5.70 -10.35 4.17
N HIS A 23 -4.59 -10.05 4.83
CA HIS A 23 -3.27 -10.53 4.46
C HIS A 23 -2.60 -11.18 5.67
N LEU A 24 -1.85 -12.25 5.42
CA LEU A 24 -1.07 -12.95 6.44
C LEU A 24 0.40 -12.65 6.19
N GLU A 25 1.00 -11.83 7.05
CA GLU A 25 2.42 -11.46 6.98
C GLU A 25 3.08 -11.77 8.32
N SER A 26 4.19 -12.50 8.30
CA SER A 26 4.98 -12.80 9.51
C SER A 26 4.16 -13.39 10.67
N GLY A 27 3.15 -14.21 10.36
CA GLY A 27 2.24 -14.83 11.35
C GLY A 27 1.14 -13.90 11.87
N LEU A 28 1.07 -12.66 11.39
CA LEU A 28 0.06 -11.67 11.75
C LEU A 28 -0.98 -11.53 10.64
N LYS A 29 -2.25 -11.47 11.06
CA LYS A 29 -3.37 -11.19 10.18
C LYS A 29 -3.62 -9.68 10.16
N VAL A 30 -3.31 -9.03 9.04
CA VAL A 30 -3.58 -7.59 8.84
C VAL A 30 -4.79 -7.41 7.94
N LYS A 31 -5.57 -6.35 8.22
CA LYS A 31 -6.74 -5.98 7.44
C LYS A 31 -6.49 -4.63 6.80
N LEU A 32 -6.59 -4.57 5.48
CA LEU A 32 -6.44 -3.34 4.71
C LEU A 32 -7.77 -2.99 4.07
N ARG A 33 -8.10 -1.70 4.08
CA ARG A 33 -9.27 -1.16 3.38
C ARG A 33 -8.84 -0.50 2.09
N GLU A 34 -9.71 -0.49 1.10
CA GLU A 34 -9.51 0.24 -0.17
C GLU A 34 -8.19 -0.15 -0.84
N MET A 35 -7.98 -1.45 -1.05
CA MET A 35 -6.78 -1.98 -1.70
C MET A 35 -6.90 -1.87 -3.22
N GLU A 36 -5.83 -1.44 -3.86
CA GLU A 36 -5.69 -1.51 -5.31
C GLU A 36 -4.62 -2.54 -5.68
N LEU A 37 -5.00 -3.51 -6.51
CA LEU A 37 -4.16 -4.63 -6.93
C LEU A 37 -3.92 -4.55 -8.43
N TYR A 38 -2.75 -4.99 -8.89
CA TYR A 38 -2.37 -4.97 -10.30
C TYR A 38 -2.23 -6.38 -10.84
N LEU A 39 -3.24 -6.83 -11.57
CA LEU A 39 -3.27 -8.10 -12.26
C LEU A 39 -2.34 -8.01 -13.47
N LEU A 40 -1.32 -8.86 -13.49
CA LEU A 40 -0.30 -8.91 -14.55
C LEU A 40 -0.46 -10.14 -15.46
N ASN A 41 -1.20 -11.14 -15.01
CA ASN A 41 -1.49 -12.36 -15.74
C ASN A 41 -2.84 -12.21 -16.44
N GLU A 42 -2.85 -12.36 -17.76
CA GLU A 42 -4.05 -12.19 -18.59
C GLU A 42 -5.19 -13.14 -18.18
N ASN A 43 -4.86 -14.31 -17.63
CA ASN A 43 -5.86 -15.26 -17.12
C ASN A 43 -6.66 -14.70 -15.94
N ASP A 44 -6.08 -13.72 -15.23
CA ASP A 44 -6.67 -13.13 -14.04
C ASP A 44 -7.43 -11.83 -14.38
N PHE A 45 -7.29 -11.25 -15.58
CA PHE A 45 -7.86 -9.93 -15.93
C PHE A 45 -9.38 -9.80 -15.80
N GLY A 46 -10.11 -10.92 -15.71
CA GLY A 46 -11.56 -10.95 -15.54
C GLY A 46 -12.04 -11.26 -14.12
N ILE A 47 -11.14 -11.49 -13.16
CA ILE A 47 -11.55 -11.84 -11.81
C ILE A 47 -12.22 -10.64 -11.12
N LYS A 48 -13.24 -10.93 -10.32
CA LYS A 48 -13.91 -9.96 -9.47
C LYS A 48 -13.22 -9.84 -8.11
N PRO A 49 -13.49 -8.77 -7.33
CA PRO A 49 -12.90 -8.60 -6.00
C PRO A 49 -13.14 -9.81 -5.07
N GLU A 50 -14.32 -10.43 -5.15
CA GLU A 50 -14.67 -11.62 -4.38
C GLU A 50 -13.94 -12.90 -4.81
N GLU A 51 -13.35 -12.92 -6.01
CA GLU A 51 -12.58 -14.04 -6.55
C GLU A 51 -11.08 -13.89 -6.24
N PHE A 52 -10.65 -12.74 -5.71
CA PHE A 52 -9.27 -12.49 -5.35
C PHE A 52 -8.83 -13.38 -4.19
N ASN A 53 -7.81 -14.19 -4.43
CA ASN A 53 -7.15 -15.00 -3.41
C ASN A 53 -5.76 -14.43 -3.06
N PRO A 54 -5.53 -14.01 -1.79
CA PRO A 54 -4.25 -13.44 -1.34
C PRO A 54 -3.01 -14.28 -1.65
N THR A 55 -3.13 -15.61 -1.49
CA THR A 55 -2.01 -16.54 -1.66
C THR A 55 -1.72 -16.83 -3.13
N LYS A 56 -2.75 -16.86 -3.98
CA LYS A 56 -2.56 -17.10 -5.43
C LYS A 56 -2.09 -15.84 -6.16
N HIS A 57 -2.52 -14.67 -5.71
CA HIS A 57 -2.30 -13.40 -6.39
C HIS A 57 -1.41 -12.45 -5.57
N GLU A 58 -0.53 -12.97 -4.73
CA GLU A 58 0.43 -12.16 -3.96
C GLU A 58 1.29 -11.27 -4.89
N HIS A 59 1.64 -11.79 -6.07
CA HIS A 59 2.36 -11.07 -7.12
C HIS A 59 1.61 -9.84 -7.66
N ALA A 60 0.29 -9.76 -7.45
CA ALA A 60 -0.53 -8.64 -7.87
C ALA A 60 -0.53 -7.49 -6.83
N ILE A 61 0.05 -7.67 -5.65
CA ILE A 61 0.12 -6.63 -4.62
C ILE A 61 1.22 -5.64 -5.02
N PRO A 62 0.89 -4.38 -5.35
CA PRO A 62 1.90 -3.40 -5.72
C PRO A 62 2.74 -3.01 -4.51
N LYS A 63 3.97 -2.52 -4.75
CA LYS A 63 4.90 -2.07 -3.69
C LYS A 63 4.27 -1.08 -2.71
N PHE A 64 3.37 -0.23 -3.20
CA PHE A 64 2.63 0.72 -2.37
C PHE A 64 1.74 0.02 -1.33
N GLU A 65 1.02 -1.03 -1.72
CA GLU A 65 0.16 -1.78 -0.80
C GLU A 65 0.98 -2.69 0.12
N MET A 66 2.11 -3.23 -0.35
CA MET A 66 3.09 -3.89 0.52
C MET A 66 3.66 -2.96 1.60
N ALA A 67 3.94 -1.69 1.25
CA ALA A 67 4.37 -0.71 2.24
C ALA A 67 3.30 -0.47 3.32
N ARG A 68 2.01 -0.46 2.95
CA ARG A 68 0.90 -0.41 3.92
C ARG A 68 0.90 -1.63 4.83
N ILE A 69 1.07 -2.83 4.28
CA ILE A 69 1.18 -4.08 5.06
C ILE A 69 2.30 -3.98 6.08
N TYR A 70 3.51 -3.57 5.68
CA TYR A 70 4.64 -3.46 6.60
C TYR A 70 4.43 -2.41 7.70
N ILE A 71 3.84 -1.25 7.39
CA ILE A 71 3.48 -0.26 8.41
C ILE A 71 2.52 -0.86 9.45
N LEU A 72 1.51 -1.62 9.02
CA LEU A 72 0.58 -2.28 9.92
C LEU A 72 1.26 -3.35 10.78
N VAL A 73 2.17 -4.14 10.21
CA VAL A 73 2.98 -5.11 10.96
C VAL A 73 3.80 -4.41 12.05
N CYS A 74 4.51 -3.32 11.72
CA CYS A 74 5.26 -2.51 12.71
C CYS A 74 4.35 -1.89 13.77
N ALA A 75 3.15 -1.43 13.39
CA ALA A 75 2.17 -0.88 14.31
C ALA A 75 1.72 -1.92 15.36
N LEU A 76 1.49 -3.16 14.92
CA LEU A 76 1.07 -4.27 15.78
C LEU A 76 2.19 -4.84 16.65
N THR A 77 3.40 -4.96 16.12
CA THR A 77 4.54 -5.61 16.79
C THR A 77 5.31 -4.69 17.72
N GLY A 78 5.34 -3.38 17.45
CA GLY A 78 6.30 -2.49 18.13
C GLY A 78 7.60 -2.26 17.36
N ASP A 79 7.80 -2.96 16.24
CA ASP A 79 9.02 -2.86 15.47
C ASP A 79 9.14 -1.52 14.74
N LYS A 80 10.38 -1.16 14.40
CA LYS A 80 10.69 0.04 13.63
C LYS A 80 10.71 -0.28 12.14
N LEU A 81 10.20 0.66 11.34
CA LEU A 81 10.19 0.56 9.88
C LEU A 81 11.60 0.71 9.27
N GLY A 82 12.53 1.29 10.02
CA GLY A 82 13.93 1.45 9.60
C GLY A 82 14.23 2.77 8.87
N PHE A 83 13.22 3.62 8.64
CA PHE A 83 13.41 4.97 8.11
C PHE A 83 13.72 5.99 9.20
N SER A 84 14.33 7.08 8.77
CA SER A 84 14.65 8.28 9.52
C SER A 84 14.31 9.53 8.70
N PRO A 85 14.14 10.70 9.33
CA PRO A 85 13.87 11.95 8.60
C PRO A 85 14.93 12.31 7.54
N SER A 86 16.18 11.87 7.72
CA SER A 86 17.26 12.11 6.76
C SER A 86 17.14 11.30 5.46
N ASP A 87 16.33 10.24 5.46
CA ASP A 87 16.11 9.43 4.25
C ASP A 87 15.18 10.13 3.25
N ARG A 88 14.48 11.19 3.69
CA ARG A 88 13.62 12.01 2.83
C ARG A 88 14.45 12.67 1.72
N GLY A 89 14.18 12.27 0.48
CA GLY A 89 14.89 12.74 -0.70
C GLY A 89 16.22 12.02 -0.99
N ALA A 90 16.65 11.11 -0.12
CA ALA A 90 17.83 10.27 -0.33
C ALA A 90 17.45 8.83 -0.71
N ASP A 91 16.42 8.27 -0.08
CA ASP A 91 15.88 6.95 -0.40
C ASP A 91 14.65 7.08 -1.32
N PRO A 92 14.68 6.53 -2.55
CA PRO A 92 13.56 6.61 -3.49
C PRO A 92 12.31 5.84 -3.02
N VAL A 93 12.43 4.96 -2.02
CA VAL A 93 11.34 4.17 -1.46
C VAL A 93 10.66 4.90 -0.29
N TYR A 94 11.33 5.88 0.35
CA TYR A 94 10.77 6.66 1.47
C TYR A 94 9.40 7.27 1.12
N ASP A 95 9.29 7.90 -0.05
CA ASP A 95 8.06 8.56 -0.50
C ASP A 95 6.89 7.57 -0.68
N ILE A 96 7.19 6.32 -1.04
CA ILE A 96 6.17 5.26 -1.17
C ILE A 96 5.60 4.93 0.21
N TYR A 97 6.45 4.75 1.22
CA TYR A 97 6.02 4.47 2.58
C TYR A 97 5.32 5.65 3.23
N GLU A 98 5.79 6.88 2.99
CA GLU A 98 5.13 8.06 3.54
C GLU A 98 3.72 8.24 2.96
N ARG A 99 3.52 7.98 1.66
CA ARG A 99 2.19 7.97 1.04
C ARG A 99 1.31 6.82 1.55
N ALA A 100 1.90 5.63 1.74
CA ALA A 100 1.21 4.48 2.30
C ALA A 100 0.71 4.76 3.73
N TYR A 101 1.56 5.41 4.54
CA TYR A 101 1.20 5.89 5.87
C TYR A 101 0.01 6.87 5.83
N GLN A 102 0.02 7.88 4.93
CA GLN A 102 -1.11 8.80 4.80
C GLN A 102 -2.42 8.07 4.44
N LYS A 103 -2.37 7.11 3.51
CA LYS A 103 -3.56 6.30 3.16
C LYS A 103 -4.07 5.50 4.36
N LEU A 104 -3.18 4.93 5.17
CA LEU A 104 -3.55 4.21 6.39
C LEU A 104 -4.19 5.14 7.44
N VAL A 105 -3.63 6.33 7.66
CA VAL A 105 -4.21 7.33 8.56
C VAL A 105 -5.63 7.72 8.13
N HIS A 106 -5.90 7.78 6.83
CA HIS A 106 -7.22 8.10 6.29
C HIS A 106 -8.23 6.94 6.37
N THR A 107 -7.76 5.70 6.20
CA THR A 107 -8.64 4.54 6.00
C THR A 107 -8.83 3.70 7.26
N GLU A 108 -7.90 3.74 8.23
CA GLU A 108 -7.99 2.96 9.46
C GLU A 108 -9.09 3.47 10.38
N ARG A 109 -9.91 2.55 10.90
CA ARG A 109 -11.04 2.83 11.79
C ARG A 109 -10.85 2.27 13.19
N ASP A 110 -9.94 1.33 13.36
CA ASP A 110 -9.57 0.80 14.68
C ASP A 110 -8.67 1.80 15.40
N ARG A 111 -9.16 2.31 16.53
CA ARG A 111 -8.45 3.34 17.32
C ARG A 111 -7.12 2.84 17.89
N SER A 112 -7.04 1.57 18.28
CA SER A 112 -5.81 1.02 18.88
C SER A 112 -4.72 0.87 17.83
N LEU A 113 -5.10 0.37 16.66
CA LEU A 113 -4.20 0.23 15.52
C LEU A 113 -3.76 1.59 14.98
N PHE A 114 -4.68 2.57 14.93
CA PHE A 114 -4.36 3.94 14.54
C PHE A 114 -3.24 4.56 15.39
N LEU A 115 -3.25 4.34 16.72
CA LEU A 115 -2.17 4.82 17.59
C LEU A 115 -0.82 4.18 17.25
N GLY A 116 -0.82 2.88 16.92
CA GLY A 116 0.38 2.18 16.45
C GLY A 116 0.89 2.75 15.12
N ILE A 117 0.00 3.00 14.16
CA ILE A 117 0.33 3.61 12.86
C ILE A 117 0.93 5.01 13.08
N ALA A 118 0.31 5.83 13.92
CA ALA A 118 0.80 7.17 14.24
C ALA A 118 2.21 7.15 14.83
N ARG A 119 2.50 6.20 15.73
CA ARG A 119 3.85 6.01 16.28
C ARG A 119 4.86 5.66 15.18
N VAL A 120 4.53 4.71 14.29
CA VAL A 120 5.42 4.33 13.18
C VAL A 120 5.72 5.54 12.28
N GLY A 121 4.71 6.36 11.98
CA GLY A 121 4.88 7.59 11.22
C GLY A 121 5.81 8.60 11.91
N GLN A 122 5.63 8.82 13.21
CA GLN A 122 6.49 9.72 14.00
C GLN A 122 7.95 9.23 14.04
N ASP A 123 8.16 7.96 14.33
CA ASP A 123 9.50 7.36 14.42
C ASP A 123 10.25 7.42 13.07
N SER A 124 9.50 7.25 11.97
CA SER A 124 10.05 7.28 10.60
C SER A 124 10.26 8.71 10.08
N GLY A 125 9.71 9.72 10.77
CA GLY A 125 9.73 11.11 10.32
C GLY A 125 8.70 11.43 9.22
N PHE A 126 7.65 10.64 9.05
CA PHE A 126 6.63 10.88 8.05
C PHE A 126 5.81 12.13 8.35
N LEU A 127 5.67 13.01 7.36
CA LEU A 127 4.85 14.21 7.48
C LEU A 127 3.37 13.88 7.29
N THR A 128 2.51 14.42 8.15
CA THR A 128 1.06 14.48 7.92
C THR A 128 0.73 15.35 6.71
N GLU A 129 -0.43 15.16 6.08
CA GLU A 129 -0.88 16.02 4.98
C GLU A 129 -0.86 17.51 5.33
N ALA A 130 -1.29 17.88 6.55
CA ALA A 130 -1.23 19.26 7.02
C ALA A 130 0.20 19.82 7.06
N GLN A 131 1.17 18.99 7.48
CA GLN A 131 2.58 19.38 7.52
C GLN A 131 3.18 19.50 6.11
N LYS A 132 2.81 18.60 5.18
CA LYS A 132 3.21 18.69 3.77
C LYS A 132 2.68 19.98 3.13
N ASN A 133 1.42 20.31 3.35
CA ASN A 133 0.80 21.51 2.80
C ASN A 133 1.37 22.81 3.38
N ALA A 134 1.97 22.78 4.58
CA ALA A 134 2.62 23.92 5.20
C ALA A 134 4.09 24.12 4.77
N THR A 135 4.68 23.15 4.05
CA THR A 135 6.06 23.21 3.56
C THR A 135 6.17 23.61 2.08
N HIS A 136 5.04 23.83 1.41
CA HIS A 136 4.92 24.31 0.03
C HIS A 136 4.31 25.72 0.01
#